data_AF-A0A655ZNE8-F1
#
_entry.id   AF-A0A655ZNE8-F1
#
_cell.length_a   1.000
_cell.length_b   1.000
_cell.length_c   1.000
_cell.angle_alpha   90.00
_cell.angle_beta   90.00
_cell.angle_gamma   90.00
#
_symmetry.space_group_name_H-M   'P 1'
#
loop_
_entity.id
_entity.type
_entity.pdbx_description
1 polymer ?
#
loop_
_entity_poly.entity_id
_entity_poly.type
_entity_poly.pdbx_seq_one_letter_code
_entity_poly.pdbx_strand_id
1 'polypeptide(L)'
;MIVAGENLKGEYTSKTVQLPFEDRAVSAQERIASMGLTLLNDKNRMLVEMVEFGSPAEAAGIDFDWEIRSVVVDSDRPMKEWVFLPAILLTLLLAWNQKRRIKKA
;
A
#
# COMPACT_ATOMS: atom_id res chain seq x y z
N MET A 1 3.02 3.44 3.00
CA MET A 1 1.75 4.07 3.42
C MET A 1 1.29 5.02 2.33
N ILE A 2 -0.01 5.14 2.08
CA ILE A 2 -0.59 6.11 1.14
C ILE A 2 -1.25 7.22 1.94
N VAL A 3 -0.84 8.46 1.68
CA VAL A 3 -1.38 9.68 2.29
C VAL A 3 -1.99 10.58 1.21
N ALA A 4 -2.96 11.40 1.60
CA ALA A 4 -3.55 12.37 0.69
C ALA A 4 -4.06 13.61 1.42
N GLY A 5 -3.93 14.76 0.76
CA GLY A 5 -4.44 16.03 1.27
C GLY A 5 -4.16 17.16 0.29
N GLU A 6 -4.53 18.36 0.70
CA GLU A 6 -4.29 19.58 -0.06
C GLU A 6 -2.89 20.11 0.25
N ASN A 7 -2.14 20.52 -0.78
CA ASN A 7 -0.84 21.16 -0.60
C ASN A 7 -0.99 22.69 -0.43
N LEU A 8 0.11 23.38 -0.12
CA LEU A 8 0.14 24.85 0.03
C LEU A 8 -0.33 25.65 -1.20
N LYS A 9 -0.50 25.01 -2.36
CA LYS A 9 -1.00 25.64 -3.60
C LYS A 9 -2.51 25.44 -3.79
N GLY A 10 -3.16 24.70 -2.91
CA GLY A 10 -4.57 24.34 -3.02
C GLY A 10 -4.84 23.12 -3.90
N GLU A 11 -3.81 22.34 -4.25
CA GLU A 11 -3.97 21.16 -5.11
C GLU A 11 -4.08 19.89 -4.25
N TYR A 12 -5.16 19.14 -4.46
CA TYR A 12 -5.34 17.84 -3.80
C TYR A 12 -4.41 16.79 -4.40
N THR A 13 -3.49 16.27 -3.58
CA THR A 13 -2.45 15.32 -3.99
C THR A 13 -2.50 14.05 -3.15
N SER A 14 -2.13 12.91 -3.75
CA SER A 14 -1.87 11.67 -3.01
C SER A 14 -0.46 11.18 -3.27
N LYS A 15 0.21 10.66 -2.23
CA LYS A 15 1.58 10.16 -2.28
C LYS A 15 1.71 8.85 -1.53
N THR A 16 2.59 7.99 -2.05
CA THR A 16 3.04 6.79 -1.34
C THR A 16 4.37 7.10 -0.67
N VAL A 17 4.41 6.95 0.65
CA VAL A 17 5.57 7.26 1.50
C VAL A 17 5.99 6.01 2.29
N GLN A 18 7.30 5.87 2.46
CA GLN A 18 7.89 4.87 3.33
C GLN A 18 8.48 5.59 4.53
N LEU A 19 7.87 5.39 5.70
CA LEU A 19 8.32 6.00 6.94
C LEU A 19 9.02 4.94 7.78
N PRO A 20 10.33 5.09 8.07
CA PRO A 20 10.99 4.28 9.07
C PRO A 20 10.44 4.64 10.45
N PHE A 21 10.26 3.65 11.30
CA PHE A 21 10.01 3.82 12.73
C PHE A 21 11.15 3.17 13.51
N GLU A 22 11.30 3.54 14.78
CA GLU A 22 12.35 2.96 15.62
C GLU A 22 12.11 1.47 15.88
N ASP A 23 13.14 0.63 15.68
CA ASP A 23 13.05 -0.82 15.90
C ASP A 23 12.68 -1.20 17.34
N ARG A 24 13.02 -0.33 18.29
CA ARG A 24 12.72 -0.49 19.73
C ARG A 24 11.29 -0.09 20.10
N ALA A 25 10.51 0.47 19.18
CA ALA A 25 9.13 0.88 19.44
C ALA A 25 8.21 -0.33 19.60
N VAL A 26 7.68 -0.51 20.81
CA VAL A 26 6.88 -1.68 21.20
C VAL A 26 5.41 -1.45 20.93
N SER A 27 4.92 -0.23 21.18
CA SER A 27 3.52 0.14 20.97
C SER A 27 3.27 0.80 19.61
N ALA A 28 2.01 0.77 19.15
CA ALA A 28 1.61 1.45 17.92
C ALA A 28 1.84 2.96 18.01
N GLN A 29 1.55 3.56 19.17
CA GLN A 29 1.74 4.97 19.46
C GLN A 29 3.23 5.35 19.41
N GLU A 30 4.11 4.54 20.00
CA GLU A 30 5.56 4.77 19.92
C GLU A 30 6.07 4.73 18.47
N ARG A 31 5.57 3.80 17.66
CA ARG A 31 5.93 3.74 16.23
C ARG A 31 5.50 5.00 15.50
N ILE A 32 4.26 5.43 15.70
CA ILE A 32 3.69 6.66 15.12
C ILE A 32 4.49 7.88 15.54
N ALA A 33 4.77 8.02 16.83
CA ALA A 33 5.58 9.10 17.39
C ALA A 33 7.01 9.09 16.84
N SER A 34 7.64 7.91 16.69
CA SER A 34 9.00 7.80 16.14
C SER A 34 9.11 8.17 14.66
N MET A 35 7.99 8.10 13.93
CA MET A 35 7.90 8.62 12.56
C MET A 35 7.75 10.15 12.54
N GLY A 36 7.56 10.79 13.70
CA GLY A 36 7.26 12.21 13.87
C GLY A 36 5.81 12.57 13.53
N LEU A 37 4.88 11.63 13.69
CA LEU A 37 3.46 11.86 13.43
C LEU A 37 2.69 11.90 14.74
N THR A 38 1.73 12.81 14.83
CA THR A 38 0.60 12.74 15.78
C THR A 38 -0.67 12.58 14.96
N LEU A 39 -1.51 11.61 15.32
CA LEU A 39 -2.70 11.25 14.53
C LEU A 39 -3.98 11.45 15.34
N LEU A 40 -5.00 11.96 14.65
CA LEU A 40 -6.36 12.07 15.14
C LEU A 40 -7.26 11.06 14.41
N ASN A 41 -8.09 10.34 15.16
CA ASN A 41 -9.15 9.52 14.58
C ASN A 41 -10.47 10.30 14.59
N ASP A 42 -10.93 10.73 13.42
CA ASP A 42 -12.23 11.37 13.23
C ASP A 42 -13.13 10.48 12.37
N LYS A 43 -14.22 9.96 12.93
CA LYS A 43 -15.26 9.19 12.20
C LYS A 43 -14.68 8.12 11.26
N ASN A 44 -13.72 7.33 11.76
CA ASN A 44 -13.05 6.26 11.01
C ASN A 44 -12.06 6.75 9.93
N ARG A 45 -11.65 8.01 9.98
CA ARG A 45 -10.56 8.60 9.20
C ARG A 45 -9.38 8.86 10.13
N MET A 46 -8.18 8.51 9.66
CA MET A 46 -6.94 8.79 10.37
C MET A 46 -6.31 10.04 9.75
N LEU A 47 -6.36 11.14 10.48
CA LEU A 47 -5.84 12.45 10.06
C LEU A 47 -4.52 12.73 10.76
N VAL A 48 -3.64 13.45 10.08
CA VAL A 48 -2.38 13.96 10.65
C VAL A 48 -2.68 15.23 11.42
N GLU A 49 -2.59 15.16 12.74
CA GLU A 49 -2.78 16.30 13.65
C GLU A 49 -1.51 17.15 13.78
N MET A 50 -0.34 16.53 13.73
CA MET A 50 0.92 17.25 13.77
C MET A 50 2.02 16.43 13.11
N VAL A 51 2.93 17.13 12.44
CA VAL A 51 4.19 16.59 11.94
C VAL A 51 5.32 17.25 12.72
N GLU A 52 6.17 16.44 13.36
CA GLU A 52 7.32 16.94 14.11
C GLU A 52 8.42 17.44 13.15
N PHE A 53 9.03 18.58 13.48
CA PHE A 53 10.11 19.16 12.70
C PHE A 53 11.38 18.29 12.77
N GLY A 54 12.07 18.14 11.64
CA GLY A 54 13.23 17.27 11.45
C GLY A 54 12.89 15.77 11.38
N SER A 55 11.62 15.40 11.35
CA SER A 55 11.20 13.99 11.40
C SER A 55 11.21 13.29 10.03
N PRO A 56 11.18 11.94 10.02
CA PRO A 56 10.98 11.19 8.78
C PRO A 56 9.68 11.56 8.04
N ALA A 57 8.62 11.90 8.77
CA ALA A 57 7.35 12.32 8.18
C ALA A 57 7.44 13.69 7.48
N GLU A 58 8.13 14.66 8.10
CA GLU A 58 8.39 15.96 7.47
C GLU A 58 9.25 15.79 6.21
N ALA A 59 10.31 15.00 6.30
CA ALA A 59 11.19 14.71 5.16
C ALA A 59 10.45 14.03 3.99
N ALA A 60 9.41 13.23 4.29
CA ALA A 60 8.52 12.63 3.29
C ALA A 60 7.51 13.62 2.69
N GLY A 61 7.44 14.85 3.21
CA GLY A 61 6.53 15.90 2.75
C GLY A 61 5.06 15.62 3.07
N ILE A 62 4.80 14.99 4.21
CA ILE A 62 3.47 14.89 4.81
C ILE A 62 3.15 16.25 5.46
N ASP A 63 1.90 16.69 5.31
CA ASP A 63 1.44 17.96 5.87
C ASP A 63 0.34 17.74 6.93
N PHE A 64 0.07 18.81 7.68
CA PHE A 64 -1.06 18.88 8.61
C PHE A 64 -2.40 18.63 7.88
N ASP A 65 -3.34 17.98 8.57
CA ASP A 65 -4.68 17.64 8.10
C ASP A 65 -4.73 16.66 6.91
N TRP A 66 -3.59 16.06 6.54
CA TRP A 66 -3.56 14.99 5.55
C TRP A 66 -4.14 13.70 6.11
N GLU A 67 -4.80 12.94 5.24
CA GLU A 67 -5.44 11.68 5.59
C GLU A 67 -4.55 10.48 5.24
N ILE A 68 -4.40 9.56 6.19
CA ILE A 68 -3.82 8.25 5.96
C ILE A 68 -4.90 7.35 5.34
N ARG A 69 -4.80 7.15 4.03
CA ARG A 69 -5.78 6.35 3.27
C ARG A 69 -5.53 4.85 3.37
N SER A 70 -4.27 4.44 3.38
CA SER A 70 -3.93 3.03 3.53
C SER A 70 -2.52 2.82 4.08
N VAL A 71 -2.35 1.72 4.80
CA VAL A 71 -1.05 1.23 5.24
C VAL A 71 -0.70 0.00 4.42
N VAL A 72 0.54 -0.04 3.92
CA VAL A 72 1.06 -1.22 3.22
C VAL A 72 1.72 -2.07 4.27
N VAL A 73 1.22 -3.29 4.44
CA VAL A 73 1.76 -4.29 5.36
C VAL A 73 2.16 -5.52 4.57
N ASP A 74 3.13 -6.27 5.08
CA ASP A 74 3.45 -7.57 4.52
C ASP A 74 2.23 -8.48 4.63
N SER A 75 2.01 -9.26 3.58
CA SER A 75 0.88 -10.16 3.46
C SER A 75 1.37 -11.49 2.89
N ASP A 76 0.99 -12.58 3.55
CA ASP A 76 1.27 -13.93 3.08
C ASP A 76 0.46 -14.20 1.82
N ARG A 77 1.15 -14.12 0.68
CA ARG A 77 0.59 -14.43 -0.63
C ARG A 77 1.36 -15.61 -1.25
N PRO A 78 0.67 -16.53 -1.93
CA PRO A 78 1.34 -17.54 -2.74
C PRO A 78 2.28 -16.88 -3.75
N MET A 79 3.31 -17.63 -4.13
CA MET A 79 4.22 -17.27 -5.24
C MET A 79 3.41 -16.87 -6.48
N LYS A 80 3.76 -15.73 -7.11
CA LYS A 80 3.03 -15.20 -8.28
C LYS A 80 2.95 -16.22 -9.43
N GLU A 81 3.88 -17.16 -9.46
CA GLU A 81 4.04 -18.20 -10.47
C GLU A 81 2.90 -19.24 -10.45
N TRP A 82 2.16 -19.36 -9.34
CA TRP A 82 1.01 -20.27 -9.26
C TRP A 82 -0.08 -19.95 -10.29
N VAL A 83 -0.15 -18.72 -10.79
CA VAL A 83 -1.08 -18.32 -11.86
C VAL A 83 -0.80 -19.05 -13.19
N PHE A 84 0.44 -19.49 -13.42
CA PHE A 84 0.82 -20.14 -14.68
C PHE A 84 0.25 -21.56 -14.81
N LEU A 85 0.11 -22.27 -13.70
CA LEU A 85 -0.37 -23.65 -13.71
C LEU A 85 -1.78 -23.79 -14.32
N PRO A 86 -2.83 -23.06 -13.88
CA PRO A 86 -4.14 -23.12 -14.51
C PRO A 86 -4.15 -22.55 -15.94
N ALA A 87 -3.37 -21.51 -16.22
CA ALA A 87 -3.29 -20.92 -17.56
C ALA A 87 -2.70 -21.88 -18.60
N ILE A 88 -1.61 -22.58 -18.25
CA ILE A 88 -0.98 -23.60 -19.09
C ILE A 88 -1.92 -24.79 -19.27
N LEU A 89 -2.58 -25.25 -18.20
CA LEU A 89 -3.54 -26.35 -18.28
C LEU A 89 -4.66 -26.05 -19.28
N LEU A 90 -5.28 -24.87 -19.19
CA LEU A 90 -6.32 -24.44 -20.14
C LEU A 90 -5.80 -24.37 -21.58
N THR A 91 -4.59 -23.85 -21.76
CA THR A 91 -3.94 -23.75 -23.09
C THR A 91 -3.70 -25.13 -23.70
N LEU A 92 -3.22 -26.08 -22.90
CA LEU A 92 -2.99 -27.47 -23.32
C LEU A 92 -4.31 -28.18 -23.65
N LEU A 93 -5.35 -27.98 -22.84
CA LEU A 93 -6.69 -28.54 -23.09
C LEU A 93 -7.29 -27.99 -24.38
N LEU A 94 -7.14 -26.68 -24.64
CA LEU A 94 -7.57 -26.06 -25.88
C LEU A 94 -6.83 -26.65 -27.08
N ALA A 95 -5.49 -26.72 -27.01
CA ALA A 95 -4.67 -27.30 -28.08
C ALA A 95 -5.04 -28.77 -28.36
N TRP A 96 -5.30 -29.56 -27.32
CA TRP A 96 -5.76 -30.93 -27.45
C TRP A 96 -7.13 -31.02 -28.15
N ASN A 97 -8.08 -30.17 -27.77
CA ASN A 97 -9.39 -30.11 -28.41
C ASN A 97 -9.30 -29.73 -29.89
N GLN A 98 -8.44 -28.76 -30.23
CA GLN A 98 -8.22 -28.35 -31.63
C GLN A 98 -7.59 -29.48 -32.45
N LYS A 99 -6.58 -30.19 -31.91
CA LYS A 99 -5.99 -31.36 -32.58
C LYS A 99 -7.00 -32.49 -32.79
N ARG A 100 -7.89 -32.73 -31.82
CA ARG A 100 -8.97 -33.73 -31.93
C ARG A 100 -9.96 -33.39 -33.05
N ARG A 101 -10.27 -32.10 -33.24
CA ARG A 101 -11.17 -31.62 -34.30
C ARG A 101 -10.57 -31.82 -35.68
N ILE A 102 -9.30 -31.48 -35.88
CA ILE A 102 -8.61 -31.64 -37.17
C ILE A 102 -8.58 -33.11 -37.61
N LYS A 103 -8.35 -34.06 -36.68
CA LYS A 103 -8.32 -35.50 -37.01
C LYS A 103 -9.69 -36.11 -37.35
N LYS A 104 -10.79 -35.40 -37.06
CA LYS A 104 -12.17 -35.86 -37.31
C LYS A 104 -12.78 -35.25 -38.58
N ALA A 105 -12.18 -34.20 -39.13
CA ALA A 105 -12.53 -33.61 -40.41
C ALA A 105 -11.70 -34.27 -41.52
#